data_AF-A0A4Y2KA17-F1
#
_entry.id   AF-A0A4Y2KA17-F1
#
_cell.length_a   1.000
_cell.length_b   1.000
_cell.length_c   1.000
_cell.angle_alpha   90.00
_cell.angle_beta   90.00
_cell.angle_gamma   90.00
#
_symmetry.space_group_name_H-M   'P 1'
#
loop_
_entity.id
_entity.type
_entity.pdbx_description
1 polymer ?
#
loop_
_entity_poly.entity_id
_entity_poly.type
_entity_poly.pdbx_seq_one_letter_code
_entity_poly.pdbx_strand_id
1 'polypeptide(L)'
;MLQFKSALTAVRDDFNPIISAGKLTQQWTVDSYLQVEENNLNFIRTRQQQLRTELYQGLAAHLEKAAQNAVVKAGIPVILPSSFEGSPPNMRERCADAMSIFGKYGAPDLFITFTANPK
;
A
#
# COMPACT_ATOMS: atom_id res chain seq x y z
N MET A 1 -7.33 16.99 -3.62
CA MET A 1 -6.68 16.56 -4.88
C MET A 1 -7.42 15.39 -5.53
N LEU A 2 -7.67 14.29 -4.80
CA LEU A 2 -8.37 13.09 -5.32
C LEU A 2 -9.77 13.40 -5.88
N GLN A 3 -10.55 14.22 -5.17
CA GLN A 3 -11.88 14.66 -5.62
C GLN A 3 -11.87 15.49 -6.92
N PHE A 4 -10.78 16.22 -7.17
CA PHE A 4 -10.62 17.00 -8.40
C PHE A 4 -10.28 16.08 -9.58
N LYS A 5 -9.38 15.11 -9.36
CA LYS A 5 -9.02 14.10 -10.35
C LYS A 5 -10.21 13.18 -10.68
N SER A 6 -11.02 12.78 -9.70
CA SER A 6 -12.23 11.98 -9.95
C SER A 6 -13.27 12.76 -10.75
N ALA A 7 -13.43 14.06 -10.50
CA ALA A 7 -14.34 14.91 -11.28
C ALA A 7 -13.92 15.04 -12.76
N LEU A 8 -12.62 14.98 -13.04
CA LEU A 8 -12.06 15.02 -14.40
C LEU A 8 -12.27 13.72 -15.18
N THR A 9 -12.44 12.59 -14.51
CA THR A 9 -12.73 11.29 -15.14
C THR A 9 -14.18 10.84 -14.99
N ALA A 10 -15.06 11.72 -14.50
CA ALA A 10 -16.48 11.44 -14.47
C ALA A 10 -17.00 11.26 -15.91
N VAL A 11 -17.72 10.15 -16.13
CA VAL A 11 -18.41 9.92 -17.41
C VAL A 11 -19.55 10.93 -17.49
N ARG A 12 -19.48 11.79 -18.49
CA ARG A 12 -20.52 12.77 -18.85
C ARG A 12 -20.93 12.47 -20.29
N ASP A 13 -22.11 12.91 -20.69
CA ASP A 13 -22.57 12.73 -22.08
C ASP A 13 -21.69 13.49 -23.09
N ASP A 14 -20.86 14.43 -22.61
CA ASP A 14 -19.92 15.21 -23.41
C ASP A 14 -18.56 14.50 -23.61
N PHE A 15 -17.88 14.85 -24.70
CA PHE A 15 -16.53 14.37 -25.00
C PHE A 15 -15.54 14.73 -23.88
N ASN A 16 -14.97 13.70 -23.24
CA ASN A 16 -13.93 13.86 -22.22
C ASN A 16 -12.54 13.64 -22.84
N PRO A 17 -11.70 14.68 -22.98
CA PRO A 17 -10.37 14.56 -23.59
C PRO A 17 -9.42 13.69 -22.76
N ILE A 18 -9.60 13.60 -21.44
CA ILE A 18 -8.72 12.84 -20.56
C ILE A 18 -8.96 11.33 -20.74
N ILE A 19 -10.23 10.91 -20.89
CA ILE A 19 -10.59 9.50 -21.07
C ILE A 19 -10.33 9.04 -22.52
N SER A 20 -10.49 9.95 -23.49
CA SER A 20 -10.37 9.65 -24.92
C SER A 20 -8.94 9.56 -25.43
N ALA A 21 -7.94 9.87 -24.59
CA ALA A 21 -6.53 9.95 -24.99
C ALA A 21 -5.79 8.59 -24.96
N GLY A 22 -6.48 7.49 -24.65
CA GLY A 22 -5.95 6.12 -24.72
C GLY A 22 -4.72 5.89 -23.82
N LYS A 23 -3.51 5.84 -24.41
CA LYS A 23 -2.26 5.63 -23.65
C LYS A 23 -1.97 6.76 -22.65
N LEU A 24 -2.30 8.00 -23.01
CA LEU A 24 -2.09 9.14 -22.12
C LEU A 24 -3.03 9.06 -20.90
N THR A 25 -4.23 8.50 -21.07
CA THR A 25 -5.17 8.23 -19.98
C THR A 25 -4.60 7.23 -18.98
N GLN A 26 -3.92 6.18 -19.48
CA GLN A 26 -3.26 5.19 -18.62
C GLN A 26 -2.15 5.84 -17.80
N GLN A 27 -1.27 6.62 -18.43
CA GLN A 27 -0.20 7.34 -17.73
C GLN A 27 -0.76 8.31 -16.68
N TRP A 28 -1.77 9.10 -17.04
CA TRP A 28 -2.43 10.02 -16.12
C TRP A 28 -3.04 9.30 -14.91
N THR A 29 -3.58 8.10 -15.11
CA THR A 29 -4.16 7.28 -14.04
C THR A 29 -3.07 6.80 -13.07
N VAL A 30 -1.95 6.30 -13.60
CA VAL A 30 -0.80 5.85 -12.81
C VAL A 30 -0.18 7.01 -12.03
N ASP A 31 0.05 8.15 -12.67
CA ASP A 31 0.59 9.34 -11.99
C ASP A 31 -0.35 9.86 -10.91
N SER A 32 -1.66 9.82 -11.16
CA SER A 32 -2.67 10.19 -10.16
C SER A 32 -2.66 9.28 -8.96
N TYR A 33 -2.52 7.97 -9.17
CA TYR A 33 -2.35 6.99 -8.09
C TYR A 33 -1.07 7.26 -7.29
N LEU A 34 0.06 7.45 -7.97
CA LEU A 34 1.35 7.69 -7.34
C LEU A 34 1.31 8.91 -6.41
N GLN A 35 0.69 10.00 -6.85
CA GLN A 35 0.52 11.21 -6.04
C GLN A 35 -0.31 10.97 -4.77
N VAL A 36 -1.35 10.15 -4.86
CA VAL A 36 -2.17 9.78 -3.69
C VAL A 36 -1.33 8.93 -2.73
N GLU A 37 -0.60 7.97 -3.26
CA GLU A 37 0.19 7.05 -2.47
C GLU A 37 1.35 7.75 -1.75
N GLU A 38 2.00 8.71 -2.43
CA GLU A 38 3.00 9.58 -1.81
C GLU A 38 2.42 10.38 -0.63
N ASN A 39 1.21 10.93 -0.79
CA ASN A 39 0.53 11.64 0.29
C ASN A 39 0.19 10.71 1.47
N ASN A 40 -0.25 9.49 1.20
CA ASN A 40 -0.53 8.48 2.23
C ASN A 40 0.74 8.09 3.00
N LEU A 41 1.85 7.86 2.29
CA LEU A 41 3.16 7.56 2.89
C LEU A 41 3.68 8.73 3.72
N ASN A 42 3.55 9.96 3.22
CA ASN A 42 3.92 11.17 3.97
C ASN A 42 3.07 11.35 5.22
N PHE A 43 1.77 11.02 5.16
CA PHE A 43 0.90 11.03 6.34
C PHE A 43 1.37 10.01 7.39
N ILE A 44 1.63 8.76 6.99
CA ILE A 44 2.12 7.71 7.90
C ILE A 44 3.45 8.15 8.55
N ARG A 45 4.38 8.65 7.74
CA ARG A 45 5.69 9.13 8.21
C ARG A 45 5.58 10.26 9.24
N THR A 46 4.67 11.20 9.06
CA THR A 46 4.53 12.37 9.94
C THR A 46 3.66 12.12 11.17
N ARG A 47 2.69 11.21 11.08
CA ARG A 47 1.68 10.93 12.12
C ARG A 47 1.93 9.62 12.88
N GLN A 48 3.12 9.04 12.76
CA GLN A 48 3.47 7.75 13.37
C GLN A 48 3.19 7.67 14.87
N GLN A 49 3.32 8.77 15.62
CA GLN A 49 3.02 8.81 17.06
C GLN A 49 1.52 8.68 17.40
N GLN A 50 0.64 9.04 16.47
CA GLN A 50 -0.81 8.91 16.63
C GLN A 50 -1.31 7.54 16.15
N LEU A 51 -0.54 6.86 15.31
CA LEU A 51 -0.80 5.50 14.82
C LEU A 51 -0.34 4.48 15.88
N ARG A 52 -1.25 4.13 16.81
CA ARG A 52 -1.15 3.03 17.81
C ARG A 52 0.29 2.59 18.16
N THR A 53 1.01 3.49 18.82
CA THR A 53 2.41 3.34 19.25
C THR A 53 2.67 2.14 20.18
N GLU A 54 1.67 1.65 20.90
CA GLU A 54 1.82 0.60 21.92
C GLU A 54 2.27 -0.75 21.35
N LEU A 55 1.74 -1.18 20.20
CA LEU A 55 2.18 -2.42 19.54
C LEU A 55 3.58 -2.26 18.91
N TYR A 56 3.95 -1.04 18.56
CA TYR A 56 5.19 -0.73 17.86
C TYR A 56 6.37 -0.48 18.78
N GLN A 57 6.17 -0.09 20.05
CA GLN A 57 7.25 0.07 21.03
C GLN A 57 8.00 -1.26 21.28
N GLY A 58 7.27 -2.38 21.40
CA GLY A 58 7.89 -3.69 21.59
C GLY A 58 8.69 -4.17 20.37
N LEU A 59 8.21 -3.87 19.16
CA LEU A 59 8.89 -4.20 17.90
C LEU A 59 10.08 -3.27 17.65
N ALA A 60 9.94 -1.97 17.93
CA ALA A 60 11.02 -0.98 17.83
C ALA A 60 12.17 -1.33 18.78
N ALA A 61 11.88 -1.73 20.03
CA ALA A 61 12.90 -2.19 20.97
C ALA A 61 13.63 -3.47 20.50
N HIS A 62 12.90 -4.40 19.85
CA HIS A 62 13.51 -5.57 19.23
C HIS A 62 14.41 -5.21 18.05
N LEU A 63 13.98 -4.27 17.21
CA LEU A 63 14.75 -3.78 16.08
C LEU A 63 15.99 -2.99 16.51
N GLU A 64 15.90 -2.17 17.57
CA GLU A 64 17.05 -1.49 18.16
C GLU A 64 18.08 -2.48 18.71
N LYS A 65 17.62 -3.53 19.41
CA LYS A 65 18.50 -4.61 19.89
C LYS A 65 19.16 -5.37 18.74
N ALA A 66 18.45 -5.59 17.64
CA ALA A 66 19.00 -6.22 16.44
C ALA A 66 19.99 -5.30 15.69
N ALA A 67 19.72 -3.99 15.64
CA ALA A 67 20.58 -2.98 15.01
C ALA A 67 21.84 -2.67 15.83
N GLN A 68 21.81 -2.87 17.16
CA GLN A 68 23.03 -2.81 17.98
C GLN A 68 23.99 -3.98 17.68
N ASN A 69 23.45 -5.13 17.25
CA ASN A 69 24.26 -6.31 16.89
C ASN A 69 24.83 -6.25 15.47
N ALA A 70 24.21 -5.48 14.57
CA ALA A 70 24.68 -5.27 13.20
C ALA A 70 25.00 -3.80 13.01
N VAL A 71 26.30 -3.43 12.96
CA VAL A 71 26.84 -2.06 12.79
C VAL A 71 26.30 -1.40 11.51
N VAL A 72 25.02 -1.03 11.53
CA VAL A 72 24.28 -0.43 10.43
C VAL A 72 23.59 0.76 11.03
N LYS A 73 23.89 1.96 10.52
CA LYS A 73 23.12 3.17 10.83
C LYS A 73 21.72 2.97 10.26
N ALA A 74 20.85 2.32 11.02
CA ALA A 74 19.44 2.22 10.70
C ALA A 74 18.86 3.64 10.72
N GLY A 75 18.29 4.09 9.61
CA GLY A 75 17.46 5.29 9.61
C GLY A 75 16.28 5.12 10.57
N ILE A 76 15.53 6.20 10.81
CA ILE A 76 14.32 6.14 11.65
C ILE A 76 13.35 5.12 11.03
N PRO A 77 13.03 4.01 11.72
CA PRO A 77 12.17 2.99 11.15
C PRO A 77 10.74 3.52 11.04
N VAL A 78 10.20 3.58 9.83
CA VAL A 78 8.77 3.87 9.58
C VAL A 78 8.07 2.54 9.39
N ILE A 79 7.14 2.24 10.30
CA ILE A 79 6.38 0.98 10.26
C ILE A 79 5.07 1.26 9.50
N LEU A 80 4.85 0.52 8.42
CA LEU A 80 3.60 0.61 7.67
C LEU A 80 2.50 -0.17 8.40
N PRO A 81 1.31 0.43 8.62
CA PRO A 81 0.16 -0.27 9.20
C PRO A 81 -0.43 -1.27 8.20
N SER A 82 -1.23 -2.24 8.67
CA SER A 82 -1.93 -3.19 7.79
C SER A 82 -2.98 -2.56 6.89
N SER A 83 -3.44 -1.35 7.22
CA SER A 83 -4.29 -0.55 6.33
C SER A 83 -3.57 -0.07 5.06
N PHE A 84 -2.23 -0.10 5.01
CA PHE A 84 -1.48 0.25 3.82
C PHE A 84 -1.36 -0.95 2.87
N GLU A 85 -1.84 -0.79 1.64
CA GLU A 85 -1.83 -1.85 0.64
C GLU A 85 -0.39 -2.22 0.23
N GLY A 86 -0.10 -3.51 0.10
CA GLY A 86 1.26 -4.00 -0.13
C GLY A 86 2.21 -3.94 1.09
N SER A 87 1.80 -3.45 2.26
CA SER A 87 2.63 -3.54 3.47
C SER A 87 2.80 -5.01 3.91
N PRO A 88 3.92 -5.37 4.57
CA PRO A 88 4.11 -6.73 5.10
C PRO A 88 2.98 -7.19 6.04
N PRO A 89 2.45 -6.34 6.95
CA PRO A 89 1.27 -6.69 7.74
C PRO A 89 0.02 -6.94 6.89
N ASN A 90 -0.29 -6.07 5.92
CA ASN A 90 -1.44 -6.24 5.01
C ASN A 90 -1.37 -7.56 4.23
N MET A 91 -0.18 -7.90 3.71
CA MET A 91 0.01 -9.16 2.98
C MET A 91 -0.22 -10.38 3.88
N ARG A 92 0.23 -10.33 5.14
CA ARG A 92 0.00 -11.41 6.11
C ARG A 92 -1.48 -11.57 6.45
N GLU A 93 -2.18 -10.46 6.68
CA GLU A 93 -3.64 -10.48 6.94
C GLU A 93 -4.40 -11.07 5.74
N ARG A 94 -4.11 -10.59 4.52
CA ARG A 94 -4.73 -11.13 3.31
C ARG A 94 -4.44 -12.62 3.09
N CYS A 95 -3.22 -13.06 3.37
CA CYS A 95 -2.90 -14.49 3.34
C CYS A 95 -3.69 -15.28 4.38
N ALA A 96 -3.82 -14.77 5.61
CA ALA A 96 -4.60 -15.43 6.65
C ALA A 96 -6.09 -15.50 6.29
N ASP A 97 -6.64 -14.43 5.72
CA ASP A 97 -8.02 -14.39 5.24
C ASP A 97 -8.23 -15.40 4.11
N ALA A 98 -7.32 -15.47 3.14
CA ALA A 98 -7.37 -16.47 2.07
C ALA A 98 -7.33 -17.90 2.64
N MET A 99 -6.47 -18.16 3.62
CA MET A 99 -6.41 -19.46 4.30
C MET A 99 -7.70 -19.78 5.06
N SER A 100 -8.38 -18.77 5.62
CA SER A 100 -9.68 -18.97 6.28
C SER A 100 -10.77 -19.40 5.28
N ILE A 101 -10.74 -18.84 4.07
CA ILE A 101 -11.62 -19.22 2.97
C ILE A 101 -11.32 -20.65 2.53
N PHE A 102 -10.04 -21.02 2.38
CA PHE A 102 -9.65 -22.40 2.03
C PHE A 102 -10.05 -23.41 3.11
N GLY A 103 -9.94 -23.04 4.39
CA GLY A 103 -10.40 -23.88 5.48
C GLY A 103 -11.92 -24.13 5.45
N LYS A 104 -12.71 -23.17 4.97
CA LYS A 104 -14.17 -23.27 4.90
C LYS A 104 -14.69 -23.98 3.66
N TYR A 105 -14.09 -23.70 2.49
CA TYR A 105 -14.60 -24.15 1.19
C TYR A 105 -13.74 -25.24 0.53
N GLY A 106 -12.60 -25.60 1.13
CA GLY A 106 -11.65 -26.55 0.57
C GLY A 106 -10.53 -25.88 -0.23
N ALA A 107 -9.59 -26.71 -0.70
CA ALA A 107 -8.45 -26.23 -1.48
C ALA A 107 -8.91 -25.61 -2.81
N PRO A 108 -8.29 -24.50 -3.25
CA PRO A 108 -8.62 -23.89 -4.53
C PRO A 108 -8.11 -24.77 -5.69
N ASP A 109 -8.91 -24.89 -6.75
CA ASP A 109 -8.49 -25.58 -7.98
C ASP A 109 -7.49 -24.75 -8.80
N LEU A 110 -7.46 -23.43 -8.61
CA LEU A 110 -6.59 -22.51 -9.33
C LEU A 110 -6.03 -21.42 -8.41
N PHE A 111 -4.71 -21.26 -8.43
CA PHE A 111 -4.00 -20.18 -7.74
C PHE A 111 -3.22 -19.35 -8.76
N ILE A 112 -3.56 -18.07 -8.89
CA ILE A 112 -2.87 -17.14 -9.81
C ILE A 112 -2.07 -16.14 -8.97
N THR A 113 -0.76 -16.10 -9.19
CA THR A 113 0.15 -15.13 -8.57
C THR A 113 0.65 -14.15 -9.62
N PHE A 114 0.38 -12.87 -9.44
CA PHE A 114 0.97 -11.82 -10.27
C PHE A 114 2.16 -11.20 -9.53
N THR A 115 3.37 -11.48 -10.01
CA THR A 115 4.60 -10.84 -9.52
C THR A 115 5.03 -9.77 -10.50
N ALA A 116 4.91 -8.49 -10.11
CA ALA A 116 5.50 -7.40 -10.86
C ALA A 116 6.98 -7.27 -10.48
N ASN A 117 7.87 -7.64 -11.40
CA ASN A 117 9.31 -7.36 -11.27
C ASN A 117 9.57 -5.97 -11.88
N PRO A 118 9.99 -4.95 -11.11
CA PRO A 118 10.15 -3.58 -11.60
C PRO A 118 11.41 -3.37 -12.46
N LYS A 119 11.90 -4.41 -13.14
CA LYS A 119 13.00 -4.29 -14.12
C LYS A 119 12.51 -3.76 -15.44
#